data_AF-X0X8M8-F1
#
_entry.id   AF-X0X8M8-F1
#
_cell.length_a   1.000
_cell.length_b   1.000
_cell.length_c   1.000
_cell.angle_alpha   90.00
_cell.angle_beta   90.00
_cell.angle_gamma   90.00
#
_symmetry.space_group_name_H-M   'P 1'
#
loop_
_entity.id
_entity.type
_entity.pdbx_description
1 polymer ?
#
loop_
_entity_poly.entity_id
_entity_poly.type
_entity_poly.pdbx_seq_one_letter_code
_entity_poly.pdbx_strand_id
1 'polypeptide(L)'
;MRRLPDRYASIGRRDFPSAIEHLLETEFKLVGSHRVIRLIAEAVMDLHREFYPESRHLEPGTILWATTKAGEGAKVSWGKRTEDYGIQLVRLPLVTKAEIESRMQPGPGRDPRDNRRKQFHRDTATAVRLLRSAAAQGGLLSG
;
A
#
# COMPACT_ATOMS: atom_id res chain seq x y z
N MET A 1 34.94 -16.76 -29.99
CA MET A 1 33.61 -17.42 -29.98
C MET A 1 32.52 -16.36 -30.19
N ARG A 2 31.82 -16.36 -31.34
CA ARG A 2 30.62 -15.52 -31.53
C ARG A 2 29.49 -16.14 -30.70
N ARG A 3 28.95 -15.40 -29.71
CA ARG A 3 27.69 -15.80 -29.05
C ARG A 3 26.60 -15.81 -30.12
N LEU A 4 25.98 -16.96 -30.35
CA LEU A 4 24.78 -17.06 -31.18
C LEU A 4 23.68 -16.20 -30.52
N PRO A 5 22.99 -15.32 -31.27
CA PRO A 5 21.87 -14.56 -30.73
C PRO A 5 20.78 -15.55 -30.31
N ASP A 6 20.48 -15.57 -29.02
CA ASP A 6 19.44 -16.40 -28.43
C ASP A 6 18.08 -15.93 -28.95
N ARG A 7 17.40 -16.81 -29.70
CA ARG A 7 16.09 -16.52 -30.32
C ARG A 7 15.02 -16.22 -29.28
N TYR A 8 15.20 -16.69 -28.04
CA TYR A 8 14.27 -16.45 -26.93
C TYR A 8 14.57 -15.14 -26.17
N ALA A 9 15.72 -14.50 -26.41
CA ALA A 9 16.05 -13.24 -25.76
C ALA A 9 15.08 -12.10 -26.12
N SER A 10 14.42 -12.16 -27.28
CA SER A 10 13.42 -11.18 -27.71
C SER A 10 12.06 -11.39 -27.03
N ILE A 11 11.73 -12.62 -26.64
CA ILE A 11 10.49 -12.96 -25.94
C ILE A 11 10.53 -12.42 -24.51
N GLY A 12 11.68 -12.53 -23.84
CA GLY A 12 11.90 -11.98 -22.50
C GLY A 12 11.82 -10.46 -22.41
N ARG A 13 11.94 -9.74 -23.53
CA ARG A 13 11.79 -8.28 -23.58
C ARG A 13 10.34 -7.80 -23.76
N ARG A 14 9.38 -8.71 -23.84
CA ARG A 14 7.95 -8.38 -23.89
C ARG A 14 7.39 -8.33 -22.48
N ASP A 15 7.94 -7.44 -21.66
CA ASP A 15 7.57 -7.26 -20.27
C ASP A 15 7.07 -5.83 -20.00
N PHE A 16 6.45 -5.64 -18.84
CA PHE A 16 5.86 -4.35 -18.46
C PHE A 16 6.90 -3.20 -18.39
N PRO A 17 8.14 -3.39 -17.88
CA PRO A 17 9.18 -2.36 -17.96
C PRO A 17 9.49 -1.92 -19.39
N SER A 18 9.68 -2.86 -20.32
CA SER A 18 9.98 -2.54 -21.72
C SER A 18 8.82 -1.79 -22.40
N ALA A 19 7.57 -2.07 -22.00
CA ALA A 19 6.41 -1.33 -22.48
C ALA A 19 6.39 0.13 -21.98
N ILE A 20 6.82 0.38 -20.74
CA ILE A 20 6.95 1.74 -20.18
C ILE A 20 8.06 2.50 -20.90
N GLU A 21 9.22 1.89 -21.13
CA GLU A 21 10.31 2.51 -21.89
C GLU A 21 9.84 2.93 -23.28
N HIS A 22 9.15 2.04 -23.99
CA HIS A 22 8.60 2.34 -25.32
C HIS A 22 7.59 3.49 -25.28
N LEU A 23 6.65 3.48 -24.32
CA LEU A 23 5.66 4.55 -24.13
C LEU A 23 6.32 5.92 -23.92
N LEU A 24 7.36 5.98 -23.09
CA LEU A 24 8.10 7.21 -22.81
C LEU A 24 8.84 7.73 -24.05
N GLU A 25 9.42 6.82 -24.85
CA GLU A 25 10.13 7.18 -26.08
C GLU A 25 9.19 7.65 -27.19
N THR A 26 8.04 7.00 -27.39
CA THR A 26 7.17 7.25 -28.56
C THR A 26 6.07 8.29 -28.29
N GLU A 27 5.28 8.09 -27.23
CA GLU A 27 4.08 8.89 -26.96
C GLU A 27 4.43 10.20 -26.26
N PHE A 28 5.27 10.12 -25.23
CA PHE A 28 5.73 11.30 -24.50
C PHE A 28 6.88 12.03 -25.20
N LYS A 29 7.43 11.43 -26.27
CA LYS A 29 8.57 11.96 -27.04
C LYS A 29 9.68 12.45 -26.12
N LEU A 30 9.96 11.69 -25.07
CA LEU A 30 10.95 12.06 -24.09
C LEU A 30 12.34 11.90 -24.74
N VAL A 31 12.78 12.91 -25.48
CA VAL A 31 14.06 12.92 -26.19
C VAL A 31 15.17 13.18 -25.15
N GLY A 32 15.56 12.12 -24.47
CA GLY A 32 16.60 12.14 -23.43
C GLY A 32 17.55 10.96 -23.55
N SER A 33 18.49 10.85 -22.61
CA SER A 33 19.34 9.66 -22.51
C SER A 33 18.46 8.43 -22.24
N HIS A 34 18.59 7.38 -23.05
CA HIS A 34 17.92 6.09 -22.82
C HIS A 34 18.17 5.55 -21.39
N ARG A 35 19.30 5.93 -20.75
CA ARG A 35 19.56 5.64 -19.34
C ARG A 35 18.53 6.28 -18.39
N VAL A 36 18.09 7.50 -18.65
CA VAL A 36 17.09 8.20 -17.84
C VAL A 36 15.72 7.55 -18.00
N ILE A 37 15.36 7.14 -19.21
CA ILE A 37 14.10 6.45 -19.50
C ILE A 37 14.02 5.13 -18.72
N ARG A 38 15.10 4.35 -18.73
CA ARG A 38 15.23 3.14 -17.92
C ARG A 38 15.08 3.40 -16.42
N LEU A 39 15.72 4.44 -15.90
CA LEU A 39 15.59 4.82 -14.49
C LEU A 39 14.15 5.18 -14.11
N ILE A 40 13.42 5.85 -15.01
CA ILE A 40 12.00 6.16 -14.80
C ILE A 40 11.17 4.87 -14.81
N ALA A 41 11.39 3.98 -15.78
CA ALA A 41 10.69 2.70 -15.86
C ALA A 41 10.93 1.86 -14.59
N GLU A 42 12.18 1.77 -14.11
CA GLU A 42 12.54 1.10 -12.86
C GLU A 42 11.81 1.73 -11.65
N ALA A 43 11.78 3.06 -11.53
CA ALA A 43 11.07 3.75 -10.45
C ALA A 43 9.55 3.50 -10.49
N VAL A 44 8.94 3.45 -11.67
CA VAL A 44 7.52 3.09 -11.83
C VAL A 44 7.27 1.65 -11.40
N MET A 45 8.18 0.74 -11.73
CA MET A 45 8.07 -0.66 -11.29
C MET A 45 8.19 -0.80 -9.77
N ASP A 46 9.06 -0.01 -9.13
CA ASP A 46 9.15 0.05 -7.67
C ASP A 46 7.84 0.55 -7.05
N LEU A 47 7.27 1.63 -7.58
CA LEU A 47 5.96 2.14 -7.14
C LEU A 47 4.84 1.10 -7.36
N HIS A 48 4.84 0.41 -8.50
CA HIS A 48 3.86 -0.63 -8.77
C HIS A 48 3.95 -1.76 -7.73
N ARG A 49 5.16 -2.20 -7.39
CA ARG A 49 5.37 -3.22 -6.34
C ARG A 49 4.93 -2.74 -4.96
N GLU A 50 5.13 -1.46 -4.65
CA GLU A 50 4.72 -0.87 -3.38
C GLU A 50 3.19 -0.76 -3.25
N PHE A 51 2.52 -0.27 -4.30
CA PHE A 51 1.08 0.03 -4.26
C PHE A 51 0.18 -1.16 -4.60
N TYR A 52 0.70 -2.15 -5.33
CA TYR A 52 -0.03 -3.34 -5.75
C TYR A 52 0.69 -4.62 -5.31
N PRO A 53 0.87 -4.84 -3.99
CA PRO A 53 1.50 -6.05 -3.49
C PRO A 53 0.62 -7.27 -3.78
N GLU A 54 1.26 -8.43 -3.96
CA GLU A 54 0.52 -9.66 -4.22
C GLU A 54 -0.41 -10.01 -3.04
N SER A 55 -1.70 -10.19 -3.35
CA SER A 55 -2.76 -10.42 -2.36
C SER A 55 -2.58 -11.68 -1.51
N ARG A 56 -1.78 -12.65 -1.97
CA ARG A 56 -1.45 -13.88 -1.23
C ARG A 56 -0.75 -13.64 0.11
N HIS A 57 -0.21 -12.44 0.33
CA HIS A 57 0.47 -12.06 1.57
C HIS A 57 -0.44 -11.31 2.56
N LEU A 58 -1.72 -11.13 2.24
CA LEU A 58 -2.68 -10.44 3.12
C LEU A 58 -3.38 -11.46 4.04
N GLU A 59 -3.26 -11.24 5.34
CA GLU A 59 -4.01 -12.03 6.33
C GLU A 59 -5.51 -11.68 6.28
N PRO A 60 -6.41 -12.66 6.46
CA PRO A 60 -7.84 -12.39 6.57
C PRO A 60 -8.15 -11.35 7.64
N GLY A 61 -8.99 -10.36 7.30
CA GLY A 61 -9.30 -9.25 8.21
C GLY A 61 -8.29 -8.08 8.16
N THR A 62 -7.25 -8.18 7.33
CA THR A 62 -6.34 -7.07 7.03
C THR A 62 -6.80 -6.29 5.80
N ILE A 63 -6.78 -4.96 5.87
CA ILE A 63 -7.02 -4.07 4.74
C ILE A 63 -5.72 -3.36 4.35
N LEU A 64 -5.54 -3.11 3.05
CA LEU A 64 -4.52 -2.19 2.55
C LEU A 64 -5.11 -0.79 2.51
N TRP A 65 -4.37 0.19 3.03
CA TRP A 65 -4.83 1.56 3.12
C TRP A 65 -3.72 2.53 2.71
N ALA A 66 -4.03 3.45 1.80
CA ALA A 66 -3.12 4.53 1.42
C ALA A 66 -3.30 5.70 2.38
N THR A 67 -2.22 6.13 3.03
CA THR A 67 -2.24 7.21 4.02
C THR A 67 -1.04 8.15 3.82
N THR A 68 -1.03 9.28 4.53
CA THR A 68 0.09 10.21 4.51
C THR A 68 1.32 9.56 5.12
N LYS A 69 2.44 9.63 4.40
CA LYS A 69 3.76 9.20 4.87
C LYS A 69 4.22 10.10 6.01
N ALA A 70 4.64 9.49 7.11
CA ALA A 70 5.21 10.16 8.27
C ALA A 70 6.58 10.76 7.94
N GLY A 71 6.88 11.93 8.50
CA GLY A 71 8.19 12.57 8.37
C GLY A 71 8.12 14.08 8.08
N GLU A 72 9.25 14.64 7.66
CA GLU A 72 9.34 16.04 7.21
C GLU A 72 8.42 16.24 5.99
N GLY A 73 7.44 17.14 6.13
CA GLY A 73 6.40 17.36 5.13
C GLY A 73 5.06 16.67 5.42
N ALA A 74 4.95 15.87 6.48
CA ALA A 74 3.66 15.30 6.91
C ALA A 74 2.79 16.25 7.74
N LYS A 75 3.40 17.33 8.26
CA LYS A 75 2.67 18.36 9.00
C LYS A 75 1.71 19.09 8.07
N VAL A 76 0.46 19.18 8.51
CA VAL A 76 -0.56 19.97 7.81
C VAL A 76 -0.14 21.43 7.81
N SER A 77 0.05 22.01 6.63
CA SER A 77 0.29 23.44 6.45
C SER A 77 -0.76 24.02 5.53
N TRP A 78 -1.24 25.22 5.86
CA TRP A 78 -2.23 25.92 5.04
C TRP A 78 -1.70 26.14 3.62
N GLY A 79 -2.47 25.72 2.61
CA GLY A 79 -2.10 25.84 1.19
C GLY A 79 -1.35 24.64 0.59
N LYS A 80 -0.98 23.61 1.38
CA LYS A 80 -0.33 22.40 0.84
C LYS A 80 -1.38 21.43 0.29
N ARG A 81 -1.25 21.03 -0.99
CA ARG A 81 -2.20 20.12 -1.64
C ARG A 81 -1.99 18.68 -1.15
N THR A 82 -3.03 17.86 -1.23
CA THR A 82 -2.98 16.45 -0.77
C THR A 82 -1.91 15.64 -1.50
N GLU A 83 -1.72 15.91 -2.79
CA GLU A 83 -0.69 15.30 -3.65
C GLU A 83 0.75 15.73 -3.31
N ASP A 84 0.94 16.82 -2.55
CA ASP A 84 2.26 17.26 -2.11
C ASP A 84 2.73 16.49 -0.86
N TYR A 85 1.87 15.64 -0.29
CA TYR A 85 2.24 14.73 0.79
C TYR A 85 2.71 13.41 0.20
N GLY A 86 3.79 12.86 0.77
CA GLY A 86 4.18 11.48 0.46
C GLY A 86 3.03 10.54 0.82
N ILE A 87 2.76 9.56 -0.04
CA ILE A 87 1.77 8.51 0.20
C ILE A 87 2.52 7.27 0.71
N GLN A 88 1.98 6.61 1.72
CA GLN A 88 2.46 5.35 2.28
C GLN A 88 1.31 4.34 2.25
N LEU A 89 1.53 3.19 1.62
CA LEU A 89 0.61 2.06 1.75
C LEU A 89 0.90 1.34 3.07
N VAL A 90 -0.13 1.15 3.89
CA VAL A 90 -0.05 0.46 5.19
C VAL A 90 -1.04 -0.70 5.25
N ARG A 91 -0.66 -1.75 5.96
CA ARG A 91 -1.50 -2.94 6.27
C ARG A 91 -2.17 -2.74 7.61
N LEU A 92 -3.49 -2.75 7.62
CA LEU A 92 -4.30 -2.45 8.81
C LEU A 92 -5.06 -3.69 9.27
N PRO A 93 -4.78 -4.24 10.47
CA PRO A 93 -5.50 -5.40 11.01
C PRO A 93 -6.86 -4.94 11.54
N LEU A 94 -7.83 -4.79 10.64
CA LEU A 94 -9.17 -4.31 10.94
C LEU A 94 -9.90 -5.32 11.82
N VAL A 95 -9.83 -6.61 11.49
CA VAL A 95 -10.41 -7.70 12.26
C VAL A 95 -9.34 -8.74 12.52
N THR A 96 -9.13 -9.09 13.80
CA THR A 96 -8.16 -10.11 14.20
C THR A 96 -8.82 -11.46 14.40
N LYS A 97 -8.03 -12.54 14.26
CA LYS A 97 -8.51 -13.90 14.53
C LYS A 97 -9.08 -14.07 15.95
N ALA A 98 -8.41 -13.49 16.96
CA ALA A 98 -8.88 -13.52 18.34
C ALA A 98 -10.25 -12.83 18.53
N GLU A 99 -10.50 -11.74 17.80
CA GLU A 99 -11.82 -11.07 17.82
C GLU A 99 -12.90 -11.92 17.15
N ILE A 100 -12.56 -12.66 16.09
CA ILE A 100 -13.49 -13.60 15.45
C ILE A 100 -13.83 -14.73 16.43
N GLU A 101 -12.82 -15.34 17.05
CA GLU A 101 -13.00 -16.42 18.03
C GLU A 101 -13.85 -15.98 19.23
N SER A 102 -13.57 -14.79 19.79
CA SER A 102 -14.36 -14.22 20.88
C SER A 102 -15.83 -13.99 20.48
N ARG A 103 -16.10 -13.64 19.22
CA ARG A 103 -17.47 -13.44 18.71
C ARG A 103 -18.23 -14.75 18.45
N MET A 104 -17.52 -15.84 18.19
CA MET A 104 -18.14 -17.15 17.99
C MET A 104 -18.65 -17.75 19.30
N GLN A 105 -18.18 -17.26 20.46
CA GLN A 105 -18.67 -17.72 21.75
C GLN A 105 -20.00 -17.04 22.12
N PRO A 106 -21.07 -17.81 22.41
CA PRO A 106 -22.33 -17.24 22.89
C PRO A 106 -22.12 -16.62 24.28
N GLY A 107 -22.23 -15.30 24.37
CA GLY A 107 -22.12 -14.57 25.64
C GLY A 107 -23.41 -14.65 26.49
N PRO A 108 -23.31 -14.51 27.82
CA PRO A 108 -24.47 -14.54 28.71
C PRO A 108 -25.34 -13.29 28.49
N GLY A 109 -26.66 -13.48 28.46
CA GLY A 109 -27.73 -12.48 28.69
C GLY A 109 -27.58 -11.11 28.03
N ARG A 110 -28.38 -10.83 26.98
CA ARG A 110 -28.42 -9.52 26.29
C ARG A 110 -29.00 -8.40 27.19
N ASP A 111 -28.15 -7.68 27.92
CA ASP A 111 -28.46 -6.29 28.31
C ASP A 111 -28.04 -5.34 27.16
N PRO A 112 -28.98 -4.60 26.54
CA PRO A 112 -28.68 -3.61 25.50
C PRO A 112 -27.68 -2.53 25.93
N ARG A 113 -27.67 -2.11 27.20
CA ARG A 113 -26.75 -1.09 27.72
C ARG A 113 -25.33 -1.61 27.83
N ASP A 114 -25.19 -2.88 28.22
CA ASP A 114 -23.91 -3.59 28.27
C ASP A 114 -23.35 -3.82 26.85
N ASN A 115 -24.21 -4.16 25.88
CA ASN A 115 -23.81 -4.31 24.48
C ASN A 115 -23.23 -3.03 23.87
N ARG A 116 -23.84 -1.86 24.14
CA ARG A 116 -23.33 -0.57 23.65
C ARG A 116 -21.97 -0.23 24.25
N ARG A 117 -21.78 -0.44 25.55
CA ARG A 117 -20.49 -0.24 26.22
C ARG A 117 -19.41 -1.17 25.66
N LYS A 118 -19.72 -2.46 25.55
CA LYS A 118 -18.82 -3.46 24.92
C LYS A 118 -18.44 -3.06 23.50
N GLN A 119 -19.41 -2.61 22.69
CA GLN A 119 -19.15 -2.13 21.34
C GLN A 119 -18.19 -0.94 21.33
N PHE A 120 -18.45 0.09 22.14
CA PHE A 120 -17.59 1.27 22.23
C PHE A 120 -16.15 0.93 22.63
N HIS A 121 -15.96 0.05 23.63
CA HIS A 121 -14.64 -0.42 24.02
C HIS A 121 -13.92 -1.15 22.88
N ARG A 122 -14.62 -1.98 22.11
CA ARG A 122 -14.06 -2.68 20.94
C ARG A 122 -13.67 -1.73 19.82
N ASP A 123 -14.53 -0.76 19.51
CA ASP A 123 -14.27 0.21 18.45
C ASP A 123 -13.07 1.09 18.82
N THR A 124 -12.97 1.50 20.08
CA THR A 124 -11.82 2.23 20.62
C THR A 124 -10.54 1.38 20.53
N ALA A 125 -10.59 0.11 20.95
CA ALA A 125 -9.44 -0.79 20.88
C ALA A 125 -8.99 -1.04 19.42
N THR A 126 -9.95 -1.21 18.51
CA THR A 126 -9.69 -1.33 17.07
C THR A 126 -9.02 -0.07 16.53
N ALA A 127 -9.58 1.11 16.83
CA ALA A 127 -9.01 2.37 16.38
C ALA A 127 -7.56 2.57 16.85
N VAL A 128 -7.29 2.33 18.15
CA VAL A 128 -5.93 2.42 18.70
C VAL A 128 -4.98 1.44 18.02
N ARG A 129 -5.42 0.19 17.76
CA ARG A 129 -4.64 -0.81 17.04
C ARG A 129 -4.30 -0.34 15.63
N LEU A 130 -5.27 0.18 14.89
CA LEU A 130 -5.07 0.67 13.53
C LEU A 130 -4.10 1.84 13.49
N LEU A 131 -4.27 2.83 14.39
CA LEU A 131 -3.36 3.97 14.50
C LEU A 131 -1.91 3.53 14.77
N ARG A 132 -1.72 2.62 15.74
CA ARG A 132 -0.39 2.08 16.07
C ARG A 132 0.22 1.30 14.92
N SER A 133 -0.59 0.48 14.23
CA SER A 133 -0.16 -0.31 13.09
C SER A 133 0.28 0.58 11.92
N ALA A 134 -0.47 1.64 11.62
CA ALA A 134 -0.09 2.60 10.60
C ALA A 134 1.21 3.34 10.97
N ALA A 135 1.31 3.84 12.20
CA ALA A 135 2.50 4.55 12.68
C ALA A 135 3.76 3.69 12.60
N ALA A 136 3.68 2.41 12.95
CA ALA A 136 4.79 1.46 12.84
C ALA A 136 5.24 1.22 11.38
N GLN A 137 4.38 1.47 10.41
CA GLN A 137 4.67 1.37 8.97
C GLN A 137 4.99 2.72 8.33
N GLY A 138 5.18 3.77 9.14
CA GLY A 138 5.47 5.11 8.65
C GLY A 138 4.26 5.83 8.03
N GLY A 139 3.03 5.43 8.36
CA GLY A 139 1.80 6.10 7.95
C GLY A 139 1.15 6.91 9.06
N LEU A 140 0.39 7.95 8.69
CA LEU A 140 -0.34 8.83 9.61
C LEU A 140 -1.84 8.80 9.35
N LEU A 141 -2.57 8.06 10.19
CA LEU A 141 -4.03 7.98 10.16
C LEU A 141 -4.72 9.06 11.01
N SER A 142 -3.94 9.85 11.76
CA SER A 142 -4.41 10.99 12.55
C SER A 142 -3.54 12.20 12.21
N GLY A 143 -4.19 13.33 11.91
CA GLY A 143 -3.55 14.63 11.76
C GLY A 143 -3.47 15.41 13.06
#